data_AF-A0A4Y2V3G5-F1
#
_entry.id   AF-A0A4Y2V3G5-F1
#
_cell.length_a   1.000
_cell.length_b   1.000
_cell.length_c   1.000
_cell.angle_alpha   90.00
_cell.angle_beta   90.00
_cell.angle_gamma   90.00
#
_symmetry.space_group_name_H-M   'P 1'
#
loop_
_entity.id
_entity.type
_entity.pdbx_description
1 polymer ?
#
loop_
_entity_poly.entity_id
_entity_poly.type
_entity_poly.pdbx_seq_one_letter_code
_entity_poly.pdbx_strand_id
1 'polypeptide(L)'
;CFDRFFKAVNSKEGKLIAKRRAFLMNDLELLGLDYLWRVVLCANEDVANRAIELLKETYTNLGPRLQTSQMEIHEDFVQSCMDRLRAAFDTITVIEGDKDSVNRVRQETTRMVRILKVLREYVGQCDGDYGEERSILPMARAHRGKQLSLTIRFSNQGRSFDDTEVWTHMNDTLGAVRRQILTRVKANNVNMKVDLFVNGELLDPADDKKLVSQLPLRDKMIISAKLCQIGTNMPSSPDSSSDSSTGSPQHPFDGPNVEAENCLPGVLMSQQQGYAQFLFQLADLGCNLNIPALRDEAHAVLKLMPPDTHTYEKLKTICLENSKMGEKSSSPSLESIFYATSSSEVLYTLEVVYTLLMPAHNPMSEEAQSFQYNFVRSGGVPVTLGMLTKNNFLSNADVPTKRAVYLIVLKICKLLLTTVGKCIVQVETEAISSRSSPGSLSPSSPNSVLTGKIAVLQQALTHIPNPNSEFMLRNVSARLAQLLHDQVM
;
A
#
# COMPACT_ATOMS: atom_id res chain seq x y z
N CYS A 1 -31.56 19.17 7.57
CA CYS A 1 -32.71 18.82 8.42
C CYS A 1 -32.64 17.39 8.92
N PHE A 2 -32.49 16.38 8.05
CA PHE A 2 -32.43 14.97 8.46
C PHE A 2 -31.33 14.66 9.48
N ASP A 3 -30.07 15.06 9.24
CA ASP A 3 -28.95 14.84 10.18
C ASP A 3 -29.26 15.32 11.62
N ARG A 4 -29.73 16.56 11.76
CA ARG A 4 -30.14 17.11 13.07
C ARG A 4 -31.27 16.30 13.72
N PHE A 5 -32.26 15.89 12.94
CA PHE A 5 -33.38 15.08 13.43
C PHE A 5 -32.91 13.69 13.88
N PHE A 6 -32.10 13.02 13.06
CA PHE A 6 -31.50 11.71 13.34
C PHE A 6 -30.69 11.73 14.64
N LYS A 7 -29.81 12.74 14.80
CA LYS A 7 -29.02 12.94 16.02
C LYS A 7 -29.90 13.22 17.23
N ALA A 8 -30.88 14.13 17.11
CA ALA A 8 -31.76 14.50 18.22
C ALA A 8 -32.63 13.34 18.72
N VAL A 9 -33.24 12.57 17.81
CA VAL A 9 -34.10 11.43 18.16
C VAL A 9 -33.28 10.32 18.82
N ASN A 10 -32.16 9.93 18.23
CA ASN A 10 -31.33 8.87 18.80
C ASN A 10 -30.64 9.29 20.10
N SER A 11 -30.33 10.58 20.30
CA SER A 11 -29.86 11.05 21.61
C SER A 11 -30.94 11.05 22.68
N LYS A 12 -32.19 11.39 22.33
CA LYS A 12 -33.32 11.30 23.26
C LYS A 12 -33.55 9.87 23.74
N GLU A 13 -33.39 8.89 22.85
CA GLU A 13 -33.53 7.46 23.16
C GLU A 13 -32.24 6.83 23.74
N GLY A 14 -31.20 7.62 24.03
CA GLY A 14 -29.96 7.11 24.62
C GLY A 14 -29.07 6.26 23.69
N LYS A 15 -29.41 6.19 22.41
CA LYS A 15 -28.66 5.45 21.36
C LYS A 15 -27.45 6.22 20.84
N LEU A 16 -27.49 7.56 20.90
CA LEU A 16 -26.35 8.44 20.63
C LEU A 16 -26.01 9.30 21.86
N ILE A 17 -24.77 9.22 22.33
CA ILE A 17 -24.29 10.02 23.46
C ILE A 17 -23.51 11.23 22.94
N ALA A 18 -23.94 12.44 23.28
CA ALA A 18 -23.21 13.65 22.92
C ALA A 18 -21.86 13.74 23.68
N LYS A 19 -20.75 13.94 22.97
CA LYS A 19 -19.41 14.16 23.53
C LYS A 19 -18.74 15.34 22.85
N ARG A 20 -18.67 16.48 23.55
CA ARG A 20 -18.14 17.76 23.03
C ARG A 20 -18.78 18.16 21.69
N ARG A 21 -18.08 17.96 20.57
CA ARG A 21 -18.51 18.33 19.21
C ARG A 21 -18.89 17.10 18.35
N ALA A 22 -18.98 15.92 18.96
CA ALA A 22 -19.29 14.66 18.29
C ALA A 22 -20.39 13.89 19.02
N PHE A 23 -20.91 12.85 18.37
CA PHE A 23 -21.85 11.88 18.95
C PHE A 23 -21.18 10.52 18.96
N LEU A 24 -21.34 9.78 20.07
CA LEU A 24 -20.88 8.40 20.20
C LEU A 24 -22.08 7.46 20.04
N MET A 25 -21.97 6.46 19.17
CA MET A 25 -22.97 5.40 19.02
C MET A 25 -22.90 4.45 20.21
N ASN A 26 -23.97 4.37 20.98
CA ASN A 26 -24.06 3.54 22.19
C ASN A 26 -24.98 2.32 22.01
N ASP A 27 -25.71 2.27 20.89
CA ASP A 27 -26.64 1.21 20.51
C ASP A 27 -26.65 1.09 18.96
N LEU A 28 -26.64 -0.14 18.44
CA LEU A 28 -26.64 -0.43 17.01
C LEU A 28 -28.03 -0.23 16.37
N GLU A 29 -29.11 -0.32 17.14
CA GLU A 29 -30.49 -0.22 16.65
C GLU A 29 -30.94 1.23 16.43
N LEU A 30 -30.18 2.02 15.67
CA LEU A 30 -30.47 3.43 15.48
C LEU A 30 -31.82 3.66 14.76
N LEU A 31 -32.63 4.56 15.32
CA LEU A 31 -33.90 4.98 14.73
C LEU A 31 -33.65 5.75 13.43
N GLY A 32 -34.27 5.30 12.35
CA GLY A 32 -34.16 5.91 11.02
C GLY A 32 -32.91 5.53 10.25
N LEU A 33 -32.16 4.51 10.67
CA LEU A 33 -31.00 3.99 9.94
C LEU A 33 -31.37 3.47 8.54
N ASP A 34 -32.51 2.81 8.40
CA ASP A 34 -33.09 2.38 7.13
C ASP A 34 -33.36 3.58 6.19
N TYR A 35 -33.86 4.68 6.76
CA TYR A 35 -34.09 5.91 6.02
C TYR A 35 -32.78 6.58 5.63
N LEU A 36 -31.77 6.58 6.51
CA LEU A 36 -30.44 7.08 6.20
C LEU A 36 -29.83 6.32 5.00
N TRP A 37 -29.93 4.99 4.96
CA TRP A 37 -29.54 4.20 3.78
C TRP A 37 -30.34 4.58 2.53
N ARG A 38 -31.66 4.79 2.65
CA ARG A 38 -32.46 5.29 1.50
C ARG A 38 -31.99 6.66 1.01
N VAL A 39 -31.57 7.56 1.89
CA VAL A 39 -31.01 8.86 1.52
C VAL A 39 -29.70 8.67 0.75
N VAL A 40 -28.79 7.81 1.24
CA VAL A 40 -27.56 7.47 0.51
C VAL A 40 -27.90 6.95 -0.88
N LEU A 41 -28.78 5.96 -1.00
CA LEU A 41 -29.03 5.27 -2.26
C LEU A 41 -29.83 6.10 -3.27
N CYS A 42 -30.76 6.94 -2.82
CA CYS A 42 -31.79 7.52 -3.69
C CYS A 42 -31.78 9.06 -3.76
N ALA A 43 -31.08 9.77 -2.87
CA ALA A 43 -31.07 11.24 -2.91
C ALA A 43 -30.22 11.80 -4.07
N ASN A 44 -30.25 13.11 -4.25
CA ASN A 44 -29.28 13.79 -5.13
C ASN A 44 -27.85 13.68 -4.55
N GLU A 45 -26.84 13.97 -5.36
CA GLU A 45 -25.44 13.67 -5.02
C GLU A 45 -24.96 14.40 -3.75
N ASP A 46 -25.26 15.69 -3.59
CA ASP A 46 -24.84 16.46 -2.42
C ASP A 46 -25.46 15.94 -1.11
N VAL A 47 -26.75 15.57 -1.15
CA VAL A 47 -27.46 15.03 0.01
C VAL A 47 -26.98 13.61 0.31
N ALA A 48 -26.75 12.79 -0.72
CA ALA A 48 -26.18 11.46 -0.55
C ALA A 48 -24.79 11.51 0.08
N ASN A 49 -23.90 12.40 -0.38
CA ASN A 49 -22.57 12.56 0.20
C ASN A 49 -22.63 12.96 1.69
N ARG A 50 -23.53 13.88 2.07
CA ARG A 50 -23.74 14.21 3.49
C ARG A 50 -24.29 13.05 4.32
N ALA A 51 -25.10 12.18 3.72
CA ALA A 51 -25.60 10.97 4.37
C ALA A 51 -24.50 9.92 4.53
N ILE A 52 -23.60 9.79 3.56
CA ILE A 52 -22.40 8.95 3.65
C ILE A 52 -21.52 9.41 4.82
N GLU A 53 -21.25 10.71 4.92
CA GLU A 53 -20.51 11.29 6.05
C GLU A 53 -21.17 11.00 7.40
N LEU A 54 -22.50 11.12 7.48
CA LEU A 54 -23.24 10.80 8.70
C LEU A 54 -23.14 9.32 9.08
N LEU A 55 -23.25 8.39 8.12
CA LEU A 55 -23.05 6.96 8.38
C LEU A 55 -21.62 6.69 8.87
N LYS A 56 -20.62 7.22 8.17
CA LYS A 56 -19.21 7.10 8.54
C LYS A 56 -18.96 7.60 9.96
N GLU A 57 -19.38 8.84 10.27
CA GLU A 57 -19.24 9.42 11.63
C GLU A 57 -19.91 8.54 12.69
N THR A 58 -21.09 8.01 12.39
CA THR A 58 -21.85 7.20 13.35
C THR A 58 -21.15 5.88 13.68
N TYR A 59 -20.65 5.17 12.67
CA TYR A 59 -20.03 3.85 12.84
C TYR A 59 -18.54 3.89 13.25
N THR A 60 -17.88 5.04 13.14
CA THR A 60 -16.48 5.23 13.58
C THR A 60 -16.38 5.77 15.01
N ASN A 61 -17.44 6.41 15.51
CA ASN A 61 -17.48 6.96 16.86
C ASN A 61 -18.25 6.03 17.81
N LEU A 62 -17.68 4.86 18.13
CA LEU A 62 -18.32 3.93 19.08
C LEU A 62 -18.24 4.43 20.52
N GLY A 63 -19.35 4.34 21.22
CA GLY A 63 -19.46 4.57 22.67
C GLY A 63 -18.81 3.44 23.46
N PRO A 64 -18.48 3.65 24.75
CA PRO A 64 -17.72 2.69 25.55
C PRO A 64 -18.34 1.28 25.62
N ARG A 65 -19.66 1.17 25.51
CA ARG A 65 -20.38 -0.12 25.51
C ARG A 65 -20.13 -0.95 24.26
N LEU A 66 -19.88 -0.31 23.12
CA LEU A 66 -19.72 -0.97 21.83
C LEU A 66 -18.24 -1.22 21.46
N GLN A 67 -17.30 -0.56 22.16
CA GLN A 67 -15.87 -0.72 21.90
C GLN A 67 -15.39 -2.16 22.06
N THR A 68 -15.96 -2.94 22.99
CA THR A 68 -15.61 -4.35 23.18
C THR A 68 -16.07 -5.26 22.05
N SER A 69 -17.08 -4.85 21.29
CA SER A 69 -17.62 -5.58 20.12
C SER A 69 -17.22 -4.90 18.81
N GLN A 70 -16.18 -4.06 18.81
CA GLN A 70 -15.79 -3.26 17.66
C GLN A 70 -15.49 -4.11 16.42
N MET A 71 -14.82 -5.26 16.58
CA MET A 71 -14.53 -6.17 15.48
C MET A 71 -15.81 -6.68 14.81
N GLU A 72 -16.76 -7.20 15.59
CA GLU A 72 -18.05 -7.69 15.07
C GLU A 72 -18.82 -6.58 14.34
N ILE A 73 -18.79 -5.35 14.88
CA ILE A 73 -19.41 -4.18 14.25
C ILE A 73 -18.74 -3.84 12.90
N HIS A 74 -17.41 -3.97 12.82
CA HIS A 74 -16.68 -3.80 11.56
C HIS A 74 -17.12 -4.84 10.52
N GLU A 75 -17.18 -6.11 10.90
CA GLU A 75 -17.61 -7.21 10.02
C GLU A 75 -19.06 -7.02 9.54
N ASP A 76 -19.99 -6.74 10.45
CA ASP A 76 -21.40 -6.52 10.13
C ASP A 76 -21.61 -5.33 9.20
N PHE A 77 -20.88 -4.23 9.42
CA PHE A 77 -20.98 -3.04 8.57
C PHE A 77 -20.45 -3.30 7.16
N VAL A 78 -19.29 -3.95 7.05
CA VAL A 78 -18.69 -4.34 5.77
C VAL A 78 -19.62 -5.31 5.04
N GLN A 79 -20.13 -6.33 5.74
CA GLN A 79 -21.03 -7.33 5.17
C GLN A 79 -22.34 -6.69 4.68
N SER A 80 -22.91 -5.76 5.45
CA SER A 80 -24.10 -4.99 5.03
C SER A 80 -23.87 -4.22 3.73
N CYS A 81 -22.69 -3.60 3.57
CA CYS A 81 -22.32 -2.93 2.33
C CYS A 81 -22.20 -3.94 1.17
N MET A 82 -21.53 -5.07 1.40
CA MET A 82 -21.32 -6.09 0.38
C MET A 82 -22.62 -6.75 -0.07
N ASP A 83 -23.56 -7.03 0.83
CA ASP A 83 -24.87 -7.60 0.49
C ASP A 83 -25.69 -6.65 -0.38
N ARG A 84 -25.63 -5.33 -0.08
CA ARG A 84 -26.27 -4.31 -0.92
C ARG A 84 -25.64 -4.21 -2.31
N LEU A 85 -24.31 -4.32 -2.38
CA LEU A 85 -23.59 -4.35 -3.65
C LEU A 85 -23.95 -5.60 -4.47
N ARG A 86 -24.02 -6.78 -3.84
CA ARG A 86 -24.43 -8.03 -4.50
C ARG A 86 -25.85 -7.93 -5.03
N ALA A 87 -26.81 -7.45 -4.23
CA ALA A 87 -28.19 -7.28 -4.69
C ALA A 87 -28.30 -6.35 -5.92
N ALA A 88 -27.53 -5.25 -5.94
CA ALA A 88 -27.50 -4.34 -7.09
C ALA A 88 -26.78 -4.97 -8.31
N PHE A 89 -25.68 -5.69 -8.09
CA PHE A 89 -24.95 -6.42 -9.12
C PHE A 89 -25.83 -7.49 -9.78
N ASP A 90 -26.50 -8.33 -8.99
CA ASP A 90 -27.42 -9.37 -9.47
C ASP A 90 -28.60 -8.77 -10.25
N THR A 91 -29.09 -7.60 -9.83
CA THR A 91 -30.12 -6.88 -10.57
C THR A 91 -29.62 -6.46 -11.94
N ILE A 92 -28.41 -5.89 -12.03
CA ILE A 92 -27.81 -5.45 -13.29
C ILE A 92 -27.56 -6.62 -14.23
N THR A 93 -26.97 -7.72 -13.75
CA THR A 93 -26.64 -8.88 -14.60
C THR A 93 -27.88 -9.51 -15.24
N VAL A 94 -29.06 -9.38 -14.62
CA VAL A 94 -30.33 -9.85 -15.18
C VAL A 94 -30.91 -8.89 -16.24
N ILE A 95 -30.74 -7.58 -16.07
CA ILE A 95 -31.37 -6.56 -16.94
C ILE A 95 -30.41 -5.97 -17.98
N GLU A 96 -29.12 -6.31 -17.92
CA GLU A 96 -28.11 -5.85 -18.87
C GLU A 96 -28.41 -6.39 -20.28
N GLY A 97 -28.34 -5.52 -21.29
CA GLY A 97 -28.65 -5.85 -22.69
C GLY A 97 -30.09 -5.58 -23.11
N ASP A 98 -31.01 -5.34 -22.16
CA ASP A 98 -32.36 -4.85 -22.46
C ASP A 98 -32.36 -3.33 -22.67
N LYS A 99 -32.82 -2.90 -23.85
CA LYS A 99 -32.84 -1.48 -24.25
C LYS A 99 -33.77 -0.63 -23.37
N ASP A 100 -34.81 -1.22 -22.80
CA ASP A 100 -35.76 -0.50 -21.93
C ASP A 100 -35.22 -0.35 -20.50
N SER A 101 -34.16 -1.09 -20.16
CA SER A 101 -33.58 -1.14 -18.82
C SER A 101 -32.41 -0.17 -18.58
N VAL A 102 -32.01 0.63 -19.58
CA VAL A 102 -30.86 1.56 -19.50
C VAL A 102 -30.94 2.49 -18.29
N ASN A 103 -32.11 3.08 -18.01
CA ASN A 103 -32.29 3.97 -16.86
C ASN A 103 -32.18 3.23 -15.53
N ARG A 104 -32.63 1.97 -15.46
CA ARG A 104 -32.50 1.13 -14.25
C ARG A 104 -31.06 0.74 -14.01
N VAL A 105 -30.33 0.32 -15.04
CA VAL A 105 -28.87 0.04 -14.95
C VAL A 105 -28.14 1.28 -14.45
N ARG A 106 -28.45 2.47 -14.96
CA ARG A 106 -27.86 3.73 -14.48
C ARG A 106 -28.18 4.02 -13.01
N GLN A 107 -29.40 3.73 -12.56
CA GLN A 107 -29.78 3.92 -11.15
C GLN A 107 -29.07 2.93 -10.22
N GLU A 108 -29.02 1.65 -10.57
CA GLU A 108 -28.34 0.63 -9.75
C GLU A 108 -26.83 0.88 -9.70
N THR A 109 -26.20 1.22 -10.82
CA THR A 109 -24.76 1.57 -10.84
C THR A 109 -24.46 2.82 -10.00
N THR A 110 -25.36 3.82 -10.00
CA THR A 110 -25.24 4.98 -9.10
C THR A 110 -25.32 4.55 -7.62
N ARG A 111 -26.24 3.63 -7.28
CA ARG A 111 -26.34 3.08 -5.92
C ARG A 111 -25.06 2.33 -5.53
N MET A 112 -24.52 1.50 -6.41
CA MET A 112 -23.27 0.76 -6.16
C MET A 112 -22.09 1.69 -5.91
N VAL A 113 -21.92 2.73 -6.74
CA VAL A 113 -20.91 3.78 -6.53
C VAL A 113 -21.02 4.39 -5.13
N ARG A 114 -22.24 4.68 -4.68
CA ARG A 114 -22.46 5.26 -3.35
C ARG A 114 -22.20 4.29 -2.21
N ILE A 115 -22.53 3.02 -2.36
CA ILE A 115 -22.20 2.00 -1.34
C ILE A 115 -20.68 1.80 -1.26
N LEU A 116 -19.98 1.77 -2.40
CA LEU A 116 -18.51 1.73 -2.43
C LEU A 116 -17.90 2.97 -1.76
N LYS A 117 -18.46 4.16 -1.98
CA LYS A 117 -18.06 5.37 -1.25
C LYS A 117 -18.28 5.22 0.26
N VAL A 118 -19.42 4.69 0.73
CA VAL A 118 -19.63 4.40 2.16
C VAL A 118 -18.52 3.52 2.71
N LEU A 119 -18.22 2.42 2.02
CA LEU A 119 -17.19 1.48 2.44
C LEU A 119 -15.79 2.14 2.44
N ARG A 120 -15.46 2.90 1.39
CA ARG A 120 -14.19 3.63 1.27
C ARG A 120 -13.99 4.63 2.39
N GLU A 121 -14.99 5.48 2.63
CA GLU A 121 -14.92 6.51 3.67
C GLU A 121 -14.85 5.88 5.07
N TYR A 122 -15.58 4.79 5.31
CA TYR A 122 -15.54 4.06 6.57
C TYR A 122 -14.18 3.41 6.84
N VAL A 123 -13.70 2.57 5.90
CA VAL A 123 -12.43 1.86 6.03
C VAL A 123 -11.28 2.86 6.13
N GLY A 124 -11.31 3.92 5.30
CA GLY A 124 -10.31 4.98 5.31
C GLY A 124 -10.28 5.76 6.63
N GLN A 125 -11.44 6.04 7.22
CA GLN A 125 -11.52 6.70 8.53
C GLN A 125 -10.97 5.78 9.64
N CYS A 126 -11.33 4.50 9.67
CA CYS A 126 -10.77 3.55 10.63
C CYS A 126 -9.24 3.42 10.49
N ASP A 127 -8.71 3.33 9.26
CA ASP A 127 -7.26 3.31 9.00
C ASP A 127 -6.57 4.59 9.47
N GLY A 128 -7.20 5.75 9.23
CA GLY A 128 -6.68 7.08 9.56
C GLY A 128 -6.78 7.46 11.03
N ASP A 129 -7.72 6.86 11.77
CA ASP A 129 -7.89 7.02 13.22
C ASP A 129 -7.03 6.04 14.03
N TYR A 130 -6.49 5.00 13.38
CA TYR A 130 -5.49 4.13 14.00
C TYR A 130 -4.23 4.95 14.35
N GLY A 131 -4.02 5.15 15.66
CA GLY A 131 -2.99 6.05 16.18
C GLY A 131 -1.61 5.44 16.35
N GLU A 132 -1.50 4.11 16.23
CA GLU A 132 -0.25 3.37 16.46
C GLU A 132 0.51 3.11 15.14
N GLU A 133 1.72 2.55 15.24
CA GLU A 133 2.49 2.15 14.06
C GLU A 133 1.81 0.99 13.33
N ARG A 134 1.79 1.06 12.00
CA ARG A 134 1.20 0.04 11.13
C ARG A 134 2.25 -0.88 10.54
N SER A 135 2.14 -2.18 10.79
CA SER A 135 2.90 -3.24 10.13
C SER A 135 2.15 -3.85 8.95
N ILE A 136 0.82 -3.90 9.02
CA ILE A 136 -0.07 -4.41 7.98
C ILE A 136 -0.57 -3.23 7.14
N LEU A 137 0.19 -2.89 6.10
CA LEU A 137 -0.08 -1.70 5.30
C LEU A 137 -1.18 -1.93 4.24
N PRO A 138 -2.06 -0.93 4.01
CA PRO A 138 -2.98 -0.97 2.89
C PRO A 138 -2.22 -0.91 1.55
N MET A 139 -2.78 -1.54 0.51
CA MET A 139 -2.17 -1.74 -0.81
C MET A 139 -1.63 -0.44 -1.42
N ALA A 140 -2.31 0.70 -1.19
CA ALA A 140 -1.86 2.02 -1.65
C ALA A 140 -0.43 2.41 -1.21
N ARG A 141 0.01 1.91 -0.05
CA ARG A 141 1.33 2.22 0.53
C ARG A 141 2.16 0.99 0.91
N ALA A 142 1.68 -0.22 0.65
CA ALA A 142 2.37 -1.47 0.96
C ALA A 142 3.65 -1.71 0.13
N HIS A 143 3.82 -0.99 -0.99
CA HIS A 143 5.03 -1.03 -1.80
C HIS A 143 5.88 0.23 -1.65
N ARG A 144 7.17 0.11 -1.93
CA ARG A 144 8.12 1.23 -1.93
C ARG A 144 7.69 2.28 -2.97
N GLY A 145 7.64 3.53 -2.53
CA GLY A 145 7.32 4.68 -3.38
C GLY A 145 8.54 5.20 -4.15
N LYS A 146 8.39 6.37 -4.80
CA LYS A 146 9.54 7.11 -5.34
C LYS A 146 10.53 7.39 -4.19
N GLN A 147 11.80 7.03 -4.40
CA GLN A 147 12.82 7.09 -3.36
C GLN A 147 13.33 8.53 -3.21
N LEU A 148 13.78 8.85 -2.01
CA LEU A 148 14.44 10.11 -1.72
C LEU A 148 15.44 9.94 -0.58
N SER A 149 16.47 10.79 -0.61
CA SER A 149 17.47 10.92 0.45
C SER A 149 17.28 12.22 1.21
N LEU A 150 17.37 12.17 2.54
CA LEU A 150 17.28 13.32 3.42
C LEU A 150 18.58 13.45 4.21
N THR A 151 19.20 14.62 4.20
CA THR A 151 20.38 14.90 5.03
C THR A 151 19.91 15.48 6.36
N ILE A 152 20.15 14.77 7.45
CA ILE A 152 19.70 15.15 8.79
C ILE A 152 20.85 15.85 9.53
N ARG A 153 20.65 17.13 9.83
CA ARG A 153 21.61 17.98 10.55
C ARG A 153 21.14 18.24 11.97
N PHE A 154 21.92 17.81 12.96
CA PHE A 154 21.54 17.99 14.35
C PHE A 154 21.93 19.38 14.87
N SER A 155 20.95 20.18 15.30
CA SER A 155 21.19 21.43 16.02
C SER A 155 21.54 21.11 17.47
N ASN A 156 22.69 21.57 17.94
CA ASN A 156 23.35 20.98 19.09
C ASN A 156 23.30 21.83 20.37
N GLN A 157 23.14 21.18 21.53
CA GLN A 157 23.49 21.71 22.87
C GLN A 157 24.43 20.72 23.58
N GLY A 158 25.60 20.42 22.98
CA GLY A 158 26.72 19.77 23.68
C GLY A 158 27.23 18.40 23.20
N ARG A 159 26.67 17.77 22.15
CA ARG A 159 27.18 16.49 21.56
C ARG A 159 27.24 16.57 20.04
N SER A 160 28.41 16.67 19.41
CA SER A 160 28.51 16.73 17.94
C SER A 160 28.02 15.42 17.32
N PHE A 161 26.83 15.44 16.71
CA PHE A 161 26.40 14.40 15.78
C PHE A 161 26.79 14.83 14.37
N ASP A 162 27.42 13.94 13.63
CA ASP A 162 27.67 14.17 12.20
C ASP A 162 26.34 14.18 11.44
N ASP A 163 26.29 15.00 10.38
CA ASP A 163 25.17 14.99 9.44
C ASP A 163 24.96 13.56 8.93
N THR A 164 23.75 13.03 9.09
CA THR A 164 23.42 11.64 8.73
C THR A 164 22.49 11.61 7.54
N GLU A 165 22.78 10.75 6.56
CA GLU A 165 21.89 10.53 5.44
C GLU A 165 20.81 9.48 5.77
N VAL A 166 19.56 9.83 5.51
CA VAL A 166 18.38 8.99 5.73
C VAL A 166 17.67 8.72 4.41
N TRP A 167 17.58 7.44 4.09
CA TRP A 167 16.95 6.94 2.89
C TRP A 167 15.50 6.50 3.13
N THR A 168 14.55 7.17 2.48
CA THR A 168 13.11 6.94 2.63
C THR A 168 12.42 6.91 1.25
N HIS A 169 11.09 6.97 1.20
CA HIS A 169 10.30 7.03 -0.02
C HIS A 169 8.94 7.72 0.18
N MET A 170 8.31 8.11 -0.93
CA MET A 170 7.05 8.86 -0.93
C MET A 170 5.85 8.18 -0.24
N ASN A 171 5.88 6.84 -0.10
CA ASN A 171 4.87 6.06 0.62
C ASN A 171 5.19 5.82 2.11
N ASP A 172 6.35 6.29 2.61
CA ASP A 172 6.66 6.19 4.05
C ASP A 172 5.87 7.26 4.81
N THR A 173 5.68 7.06 6.11
CA THR A 173 5.11 8.10 6.98
C THR A 173 6.20 8.96 7.62
N LEU A 174 5.84 10.17 8.05
CA LEU A 174 6.77 11.00 8.83
C LEU A 174 7.22 10.31 10.13
N GLY A 175 6.33 9.60 10.80
CA GLY A 175 6.67 8.80 11.98
C GLY A 175 7.73 7.74 11.68
N ALA A 176 7.64 7.05 10.54
CA ALA A 176 8.64 6.08 10.10
C ALA A 176 10.01 6.74 9.86
N VAL A 177 10.04 7.93 9.26
CA VAL A 177 11.27 8.71 9.08
C VAL A 177 11.90 9.08 10.43
N ARG A 178 11.10 9.55 11.40
CA ARG A 178 11.61 9.86 12.76
C ARG A 178 12.21 8.64 13.45
N ARG A 179 11.53 7.49 13.39
CA ARG A 179 12.03 6.23 13.94
C ARG A 179 13.34 5.82 13.26
N GLN A 180 13.41 5.90 11.94
CA GLN A 180 14.63 5.58 11.19
C GLN A 180 15.82 6.47 11.59
N ILE A 181 15.58 7.75 11.90
CA ILE A 181 16.59 8.68 12.42
C ILE A 181 17.06 8.25 13.81
N LEU A 182 16.13 7.95 14.71
CA LEU A 182 16.43 7.53 16.09
C LEU A 182 17.24 6.23 16.12
N THR A 183 16.88 5.26 15.28
CA THR A 183 17.64 4.01 15.12
C THR A 183 19.06 4.27 14.62
N ARG A 184 19.25 5.19 13.65
CA ARG A 184 20.59 5.51 13.12
C ARG A 184 21.49 6.23 14.10
N VAL A 185 20.96 7.17 14.87
CA VAL A 185 21.76 7.91 15.87
C VAL A 185 22.02 7.10 17.14
N LYS A 186 21.66 5.81 17.15
CA LYS A 186 21.78 4.88 18.30
C LYS A 186 21.18 5.48 19.58
N ALA A 187 20.21 6.38 19.43
CA ALA A 187 19.44 6.94 20.53
C ALA A 187 18.33 5.96 20.90
N ASN A 188 18.70 4.71 21.24
CA ASN A 188 17.78 3.69 21.74
C ASN A 188 17.43 3.92 23.23
N ASN A 189 17.38 5.18 23.66
CA ASN A 189 16.80 5.52 24.94
C ASN A 189 15.32 5.72 24.71
N VAL A 190 14.49 4.93 25.39
CA VAL A 190 13.01 4.96 25.35
C VAL A 190 12.45 6.38 25.61
N ASN A 191 13.26 7.24 26.23
CA ASN A 191 12.95 8.63 26.55
C ASN A 191 13.52 9.65 25.55
N MET A 192 13.77 9.31 24.29
CA MET A 192 14.27 10.27 23.29
C MET A 192 13.29 10.41 22.13
N LYS A 193 12.97 11.65 21.76
CA LYS A 193 12.25 11.99 20.54
C LYS A 193 13.12 12.85 19.62
N VAL A 194 12.78 12.88 18.34
CA VAL A 194 13.40 13.77 17.35
C VAL A 194 12.37 14.76 16.81
N ASP A 195 12.62 16.05 17.04
CA ASP A 195 11.90 17.14 16.41
C ASP A 195 12.60 17.50 15.09
N LEU A 196 11.85 17.63 14.00
CA LEU A 196 12.36 17.83 12.64
C LEU A 196 11.89 19.18 12.13
N PHE A 197 12.79 19.96 11.52
CA PHE A 197 12.53 21.31 11.06
C PHE A 197 12.88 21.46 9.59
N VAL A 198 11.96 22.07 8.85
CA VAL A 198 12.09 22.43 7.44
C VAL A 198 12.00 23.95 7.34
N ASN A 199 13.05 24.61 6.86
CA ASN A 199 13.12 26.08 6.79
C ASN A 199 12.81 26.80 8.12
N GLY A 200 13.12 26.16 9.25
CA GLY A 200 12.84 26.68 10.60
C GLY A 200 11.44 26.33 11.13
N GLU A 201 10.55 25.78 10.31
CA GLU A 201 9.22 25.32 10.75
C GLU A 201 9.27 23.88 11.24
N LEU A 202 8.65 23.62 12.39
CA LEU A 202 8.53 22.28 12.96
C LEU A 202 7.57 21.44 12.11
N LEU A 203 8.02 20.26 11.68
CA LEU A 203 7.11 19.22 11.21
C LEU A 203 6.34 18.70 12.42
N ASP A 204 5.04 18.97 12.47
CA ASP A 204 4.19 18.66 13.62
C ASP A 204 4.12 17.14 13.86
N PRO A 205 4.34 16.63 15.09
CA PRO A 205 4.10 15.23 15.41
C PRO A 205 2.67 14.75 15.11
N ALA A 206 1.66 15.62 15.08
CA ALA A 206 0.29 15.28 14.64
C ALA A 206 0.24 14.81 13.17
N ASP A 207 1.26 15.17 12.38
CA ASP A 207 1.41 14.77 10.99
C ASP A 207 2.21 13.47 10.83
N ASP A 208 2.57 12.76 11.91
CA ASP A 208 3.37 11.53 11.84
C ASP A 208 2.71 10.41 11.02
N LYS A 209 1.38 10.48 10.82
CA LYS A 209 0.62 9.57 9.95
C LYS A 209 0.60 9.97 8.47
N LYS A 210 0.93 11.23 8.14
CA LYS A 210 0.98 11.70 6.75
C LYS A 210 2.12 11.01 6.02
N LEU A 211 1.86 10.73 4.74
CA LEU A 211 2.88 10.19 3.85
C LEU A 211 3.92 11.27 3.52
N VAL A 212 5.15 10.85 3.25
CA VAL A 212 6.22 11.76 2.79
C VAL A 212 5.81 12.53 1.54
N SER A 213 5.02 11.92 0.66
CA SER A 213 4.43 12.57 -0.54
C SER A 213 3.48 13.74 -0.23
N GLN A 214 2.94 13.82 0.99
CA GLN A 214 2.01 14.86 1.44
C GLN A 214 2.72 15.98 2.20
N LEU A 215 4.02 15.85 2.42
CA LEU A 215 4.84 16.78 3.19
C LEU A 215 5.71 17.62 2.24
N PRO A 216 6.21 18.78 2.68
CA PRO A 216 7.11 19.62 1.90
C PRO A 216 8.54 19.05 1.82
N LEU A 217 8.68 17.73 1.75
CA LEU A 217 9.96 17.02 1.67
C LEU A 217 10.33 16.71 0.22
N ARG A 218 11.60 16.93 -0.12
CA ARG A 218 12.15 16.69 -1.47
C ARG A 218 13.44 15.90 -1.38
N ASP A 219 13.82 15.28 -2.49
CA ASP A 219 15.08 14.55 -2.58
C ASP A 219 16.28 15.48 -2.33
N LYS A 220 17.26 14.98 -1.57
CA LYS A 220 18.49 15.66 -1.12
C LYS A 220 18.25 16.87 -0.22
N MET A 221 17.08 16.98 0.38
CA MET A 221 16.77 18.07 1.30
C MET A 221 17.54 17.93 2.61
N ILE A 222 18.06 19.05 3.12
CA ILE A 222 18.65 19.13 4.46
C ILE A 222 17.55 19.44 5.46
N ILE A 223 17.38 18.57 6.46
CA ILE A 223 16.41 18.71 7.54
C ILE A 223 17.19 18.98 8.83
N SER A 224 16.83 20.04 9.55
CA SER A 224 17.39 20.28 10.87
C SER A 224 16.67 19.41 11.89
N ALA A 225 17.42 18.71 12.75
CA ALA A 225 16.88 17.82 13.76
C ALA A 225 17.32 18.25 15.16
N LYS A 226 16.42 18.10 16.14
CA LYS A 226 16.72 18.29 17.56
C LYS A 226 16.32 17.04 18.32
N LEU A 227 17.27 16.43 19.02
CA LEU A 227 16.99 15.34 19.95
C LEU A 227 16.52 15.91 21.28
N CYS A 228 15.35 15.48 21.74
CA CYS A 228 14.72 15.95 22.97
C CYS A 228 14.51 14.77 23.91
N GLN A 229 14.81 14.94 25.20
CA GLN A 229 14.45 13.95 26.22
C GLN A 229 12.96 14.09 26.57
N ILE A 230 12.24 12.97 26.51
CA ILE A 230 10.87 12.81 26.99
C ILE A 230 10.97 12.75 28.53
N GLY A 231 10.52 13.81 29.21
CA GLY A 231 10.44 13.84 30.68
C GLY A 231 11.28 14.88 31.42
N THR A 232 12.03 15.76 30.75
CA THR A 232 12.54 16.96 31.45
C THR A 232 11.43 18.00 31.52
N ASN A 233 10.70 18.00 32.63
CA ASN A 233 9.95 19.16 33.09
C ASN A 233 10.88 20.39 33.05
N MET A 234 10.70 21.26 32.05
CA MET A 234 11.04 22.66 32.24
C MET A 234 10.02 23.21 33.25
N PRO A 235 10.45 23.82 34.36
CA PRO A 235 9.52 24.33 35.37
C PRO A 235 8.85 25.58 34.81
N SER A 236 7.65 25.43 34.25
CA SER A 236 6.72 26.52 34.05
C SER A 236 5.55 26.32 35.01
N SER A 237 5.62 27.08 36.11
CA SER A 237 4.59 27.51 37.08
C SER A 237 3.57 26.47 37.60
N PRO A 238 3.39 26.34 38.93
CA PRO A 238 2.34 25.50 39.49
C PRO A 238 1.01 26.27 39.42
N ASP A 239 0.02 25.73 38.71
CA ASP A 239 -1.40 25.77 39.10
C ASP A 239 -2.29 25.24 37.98
N SER A 240 -2.65 23.96 38.07
CA SER A 240 -4.01 23.47 37.81
C SER A 240 -3.99 21.94 37.73
N SER A 241 -4.54 21.32 38.77
CA SER A 241 -4.97 19.92 38.78
C SER A 241 -6.09 19.70 37.76
N SER A 242 -5.90 18.78 36.82
CA SER A 242 -7.00 18.15 36.08
C SER A 242 -6.73 16.66 36.02
N ASP A 243 -7.53 15.95 36.80
CA ASP A 243 -7.62 14.50 36.82
C ASP A 243 -8.23 14.05 35.48
N SER A 244 -7.45 13.37 34.66
CA SER A 244 -7.89 12.76 33.41
C SER A 244 -7.21 11.41 33.30
N SER A 245 -7.84 10.41 33.91
CA SER A 245 -7.57 9.00 33.67
C SER A 245 -8.06 8.62 32.27
N THR A 246 -7.34 9.07 31.25
CA THR A 246 -7.24 8.35 29.98
C THR A 246 -5.97 7.52 30.06
N GLY A 247 -6.02 6.27 29.58
CA GLY A 247 -4.99 5.24 29.78
C GLY A 247 -3.54 5.72 29.69
N SER A 248 -2.67 5.01 30.41
CA SER A 248 -1.22 5.20 30.46
C SER A 248 -0.69 5.76 29.13
N PRO A 249 0.18 6.81 29.13
CA PRO A 249 0.70 7.36 27.89
C PRO A 249 1.39 6.23 27.12
N GLN A 250 0.71 5.71 26.09
CA GLN A 250 1.30 4.72 25.20
C GLN A 250 2.50 5.38 24.55
N HIS A 251 3.67 4.75 24.69
CA HIS A 251 4.90 5.31 24.18
C HIS A 251 4.81 5.38 22.65
N PRO A 252 5.17 6.51 22.01
CA PRO A 252 5.23 6.60 20.54
C PRO A 252 6.29 5.69 19.88
N PHE A 253 6.89 4.78 20.66
CA PHE A 253 7.94 3.84 20.26
C PHE A 253 7.69 2.40 20.72
N ASP A 254 6.53 2.09 21.31
CA ASP A 254 6.09 0.69 21.34
C ASP A 254 5.82 0.28 19.89
N GLY A 255 6.32 -0.90 19.50
CA GLY A 255 6.22 -1.40 18.13
C GLY A 255 4.77 -1.57 17.66
N PRO A 256 4.56 -1.97 16.40
CA PRO A 256 3.22 -2.15 15.85
C PRO A 256 2.42 -3.19 16.66
N ASN A 257 1.18 -2.84 17.00
CA ASN A 257 0.25 -3.75 17.69
C ASN A 257 -0.54 -4.57 16.67
N VAL A 258 0.04 -5.70 16.27
CA VAL A 258 -0.51 -6.59 15.23
C VAL A 258 -1.91 -7.09 15.59
N GLU A 259 -2.20 -7.35 16.88
CA GLU A 259 -3.51 -7.82 17.34
C GLU A 259 -4.58 -6.75 17.10
N ALA A 260 -4.29 -5.49 17.44
CA ALA A 260 -5.19 -4.37 17.16
C ALA A 260 -5.30 -4.07 15.65
N GLU A 261 -4.22 -4.22 14.88
CA GLU A 261 -4.27 -4.07 13.41
C GLU A 261 -5.20 -5.10 12.76
N ASN A 262 -5.20 -6.35 13.23
CA ASN A 262 -6.07 -7.40 12.70
C ASN A 262 -7.56 -7.09 12.88
N CYS A 263 -7.92 -6.22 13.82
CA CYS A 263 -9.30 -5.75 14.01
C CYS A 263 -9.72 -4.67 13.01
N LEU A 264 -8.81 -4.09 12.23
CA LEU A 264 -9.15 -3.02 11.28
C LEU A 264 -9.99 -3.57 10.13
N PRO A 265 -11.03 -2.85 9.68
CA PRO A 265 -11.94 -3.35 8.65
C PRO A 265 -11.24 -3.64 7.31
N GLY A 266 -10.23 -2.85 6.92
CA GLY A 266 -9.44 -3.14 5.72
C GLY A 266 -8.65 -4.44 5.82
N VAL A 267 -8.17 -4.79 7.02
CA VAL A 267 -7.42 -6.03 7.29
C VAL A 267 -8.38 -7.22 7.32
N LEU A 268 -9.52 -7.11 8.03
CA LEU A 268 -10.59 -8.12 8.04
C LEU A 268 -11.05 -8.44 6.62
N MET A 269 -11.25 -7.41 5.79
CA MET A 269 -11.60 -7.60 4.38
C MET A 269 -10.54 -8.38 3.60
N SER A 270 -9.25 -8.14 3.85
CA SER A 270 -8.14 -8.79 3.12
C SER A 270 -7.95 -10.27 3.49
N GLN A 271 -8.44 -10.69 4.66
CA GLN A 271 -8.40 -12.08 5.11
C GLN A 271 -9.47 -12.95 4.42
N GLN A 272 -10.51 -12.34 3.86
CA GLN A 272 -11.61 -13.04 3.19
C GLN A 272 -11.53 -12.87 1.67
N GLN A 273 -11.11 -13.93 0.96
CA GLN A 273 -10.94 -13.95 -0.49
C GLN A 273 -12.16 -13.42 -1.28
N GLY A 274 -13.37 -13.68 -0.79
CA GLY A 274 -14.60 -13.32 -1.47
C GLY A 274 -14.78 -11.81 -1.66
N TYR A 275 -14.23 -10.96 -0.79
CA TYR A 275 -14.36 -9.51 -0.94
C TYR A 275 -13.51 -8.96 -2.08
N ALA A 276 -12.23 -9.35 -2.17
CA ALA A 276 -11.36 -8.91 -3.26
C ALA A 276 -11.91 -9.38 -4.62
N GLN A 277 -12.31 -10.65 -4.72
CA GLN A 277 -12.92 -11.21 -5.93
C GLN A 277 -14.15 -10.44 -6.38
N PHE A 278 -15.06 -10.14 -5.45
CA PHE A 278 -16.26 -9.41 -5.77
C PHE A 278 -15.94 -7.97 -6.20
N LEU A 279 -14.99 -7.29 -5.54
CA LEU A 279 -14.54 -5.96 -5.96
C LEU A 279 -13.92 -5.95 -7.37
N PHE A 280 -13.23 -7.03 -7.80
CA PHE A 280 -12.79 -7.15 -9.19
C PHE A 280 -13.97 -7.22 -10.16
N GLN A 281 -15.01 -8.00 -9.82
CA GLN A 281 -16.22 -8.09 -10.64
C GLN A 281 -16.94 -6.74 -10.75
N LEU A 282 -16.99 -5.97 -9.66
CA LEU A 282 -17.56 -4.61 -9.69
C LEU A 282 -16.75 -3.66 -10.57
N ALA A 283 -15.42 -3.75 -10.49
CA ALA A 283 -14.56 -2.92 -11.31
C ALA A 283 -14.66 -3.27 -12.80
N ASP A 284 -14.66 -4.56 -13.13
CA ASP A 284 -14.84 -5.05 -14.49
C ASP A 284 -16.23 -4.71 -15.04
N LEU A 285 -17.30 -4.78 -14.21
CA LEU A 285 -18.63 -4.30 -14.59
C LEU A 285 -18.61 -2.80 -14.93
N GLY A 286 -17.91 -1.99 -14.13
CA GLY A 286 -17.68 -0.58 -14.42
C GLY A 286 -16.97 -0.33 -15.76
N CYS A 287 -15.97 -1.16 -16.09
CA CYS A 287 -15.31 -1.13 -17.40
C CYS A 287 -16.29 -1.50 -18.53
N ASN A 288 -17.00 -2.62 -18.40
CA ASN A 288 -17.88 -3.17 -19.42
C ASN A 288 -19.05 -2.23 -19.74
N LEU A 289 -19.64 -1.61 -18.72
CA LEU A 289 -20.73 -0.65 -18.87
C LEU A 289 -20.26 0.77 -19.22
N ASN A 290 -18.95 1.02 -19.33
CA ASN A 290 -18.37 2.36 -19.48
C ASN A 290 -18.81 3.35 -18.38
N ILE A 291 -18.72 2.92 -17.13
CA ILE A 291 -19.01 3.71 -15.93
C ILE A 291 -17.74 3.86 -15.11
N PRO A 292 -16.88 4.87 -15.43
CA PRO A 292 -15.61 5.09 -14.74
C PRO A 292 -15.75 5.19 -13.22
N ALA A 293 -16.80 5.85 -12.73
CA ALA A 293 -17.02 6.02 -11.30
C ALA A 293 -17.18 4.68 -10.56
N LEU A 294 -17.81 3.66 -11.17
CA LEU A 294 -17.97 2.35 -10.54
C LEU A 294 -16.63 1.63 -10.48
N ARG A 295 -15.89 1.63 -11.59
CA ARG A 295 -14.53 1.07 -11.68
C ARG A 295 -13.59 1.70 -10.66
N ASP A 296 -13.54 3.02 -10.65
CA ASP A 296 -12.59 3.78 -9.84
C ASP A 296 -12.88 3.64 -8.33
N GLU A 297 -14.16 3.61 -7.93
CA GLU A 297 -14.52 3.40 -6.52
C GLU A 297 -14.24 1.97 -6.05
N ALA A 298 -14.46 0.96 -6.89
CA ALA A 298 -14.12 -0.43 -6.57
C ALA A 298 -12.60 -0.60 -6.40
N HIS A 299 -11.80 -0.02 -7.30
CA HIS A 299 -10.34 0.04 -7.15
C HIS A 299 -9.92 0.83 -5.90
N ALA A 300 -10.59 1.94 -5.58
CA ALA A 300 -10.27 2.73 -4.39
C ALA A 300 -10.46 1.93 -3.09
N VAL A 301 -11.51 1.09 -2.99
CA VAL A 301 -11.69 0.19 -1.85
C VAL A 301 -10.58 -0.86 -1.79
N LEU A 302 -10.23 -1.50 -2.91
CA LEU A 302 -9.11 -2.46 -2.97
C LEU A 302 -7.77 -1.83 -2.51
N LYS A 303 -7.58 -0.52 -2.73
CA LYS A 303 -6.40 0.22 -2.28
C LYS A 303 -6.31 0.41 -0.77
N LEU A 304 -7.44 0.36 -0.07
CA LEU A 304 -7.51 0.49 1.39
C LEU A 304 -7.32 -0.84 2.13
N MET A 305 -7.47 -1.96 1.42
CA MET A 305 -7.14 -3.28 1.95
C MET A 305 -5.63 -3.52 1.83
N PRO A 306 -4.99 -4.23 2.77
CA PRO A 306 -3.72 -4.89 2.51
C PRO A 306 -3.82 -5.85 1.30
N PRO A 307 -2.70 -6.32 0.73
CA PRO A 307 -2.71 -7.47 -0.15
C PRO A 307 -3.54 -8.60 0.46
N ASP A 308 -4.57 -9.07 -0.25
CA ASP A 308 -5.43 -10.13 0.25
C ASP A 308 -4.61 -11.39 0.47
N THR A 309 -4.88 -12.07 1.59
CA THR A 309 -4.05 -13.18 2.07
C THR A 309 -4.00 -14.31 1.05
N HIS A 310 -5.09 -14.56 0.34
CA HIS A 310 -5.16 -15.63 -0.66
C HIS A 310 -4.27 -15.33 -1.87
N THR A 311 -4.37 -14.14 -2.48
CA THR A 311 -3.52 -13.77 -3.62
C THR A 311 -2.05 -13.70 -3.22
N TYR A 312 -1.76 -13.14 -2.04
CA TYR A 312 -0.41 -13.04 -1.49
C TYR A 312 0.25 -14.42 -1.32
N GLU A 313 -0.42 -15.36 -0.65
CA GLU A 313 0.11 -16.71 -0.43
C GLU A 313 0.12 -17.56 -1.69
N LYS A 314 -0.88 -17.41 -2.58
CA LYS A 314 -0.90 -18.07 -3.89
C LYS A 314 0.33 -17.71 -4.71
N LEU A 315 0.69 -16.42 -4.77
CA LEU A 315 1.87 -15.95 -5.50
C LEU A 315 3.17 -16.48 -4.89
N LYS A 316 3.32 -16.43 -3.56
CA LYS A 316 4.49 -16.99 -2.86
C LYS A 316 4.65 -18.49 -3.14
N THR A 317 3.56 -19.24 -3.05
CA THR A 317 3.53 -20.69 -3.27
C THR A 317 3.90 -21.04 -4.71
N ILE A 318 3.24 -20.43 -5.70
CA ILE A 318 3.50 -20.70 -7.12
C ILE A 318 4.95 -20.36 -7.48
N CYS A 319 5.48 -19.22 -6.98
CA CYS A 319 6.88 -18.86 -7.25
C CYS A 319 7.87 -19.82 -6.58
N LEU A 320 7.56 -20.32 -5.38
CA LEU A 320 8.43 -21.26 -4.68
C LEU A 320 8.45 -22.64 -5.35
N GLU A 321 7.29 -23.13 -5.81
CA GLU A 321 7.17 -24.43 -6.47
C GLU A 321 7.83 -24.41 -7.86
N ASN A 322 7.55 -23.38 -8.66
CA ASN A 322 8.15 -23.22 -9.98
C ASN A 322 9.67 -22.97 -9.91
N SER A 323 10.19 -22.29 -8.88
CA SER A 323 11.63 -22.07 -8.75
C SER A 323 12.41 -23.37 -8.47
N LYS A 324 11.80 -24.30 -7.73
CA LYS A 324 12.36 -25.61 -7.35
C LYS A 324 12.20 -26.67 -8.44
N MET A 325 11.02 -26.74 -9.05
CA MET A 325 10.65 -27.85 -9.95
C MET A 325 10.71 -27.48 -11.44
N GLY A 326 10.76 -26.19 -11.79
CA GLY A 326 10.77 -25.73 -13.18
C GLY A 326 9.56 -26.27 -13.96
N GLU A 327 9.81 -26.80 -15.16
CA GLU A 327 8.79 -27.40 -16.04
C GLU A 327 8.11 -28.66 -15.45
N LYS A 328 8.67 -29.26 -14.39
CA LYS A 328 8.07 -30.40 -13.69
C LYS A 328 7.06 -30.00 -12.62
N SER A 329 6.88 -28.69 -12.39
CA SER A 329 5.91 -28.17 -11.43
C SER A 329 4.48 -28.45 -11.89
N SER A 330 3.63 -28.90 -10.97
CA SER A 330 2.17 -28.96 -11.20
C SER A 330 1.48 -27.62 -10.99
N SER A 331 2.21 -26.60 -10.50
CA SER A 331 1.65 -25.28 -10.22
C SER A 331 1.41 -24.50 -11.53
N PRO A 332 0.41 -23.60 -11.57
CA PRO A 332 0.17 -22.76 -12.73
C PRO A 332 1.41 -21.95 -13.12
N SER A 333 1.59 -21.70 -14.42
CA SER A 333 2.65 -20.80 -14.87
C SER A 333 2.31 -19.36 -14.49
N LEU A 334 3.33 -18.51 -14.27
CA LEU A 334 3.12 -17.07 -14.05
C LEU A 334 2.36 -16.41 -15.21
N GLU A 335 2.56 -16.90 -16.44
CA GLU A 335 1.83 -16.41 -17.61
C GLU A 335 0.32 -16.64 -17.47
N SER A 336 -0.12 -17.81 -16.99
CA SER A 336 -1.54 -18.09 -16.78
C SER A 336 -2.20 -17.16 -15.76
N ILE A 337 -1.43 -16.64 -14.80
CA ILE A 337 -1.92 -15.72 -13.77
C ILE A 337 -2.11 -14.32 -14.36
N PHE A 338 -1.12 -13.83 -15.14
CA PHE A 338 -1.16 -12.47 -15.66
C PHE A 338 -2.00 -12.31 -16.93
N TYR A 339 -2.31 -13.40 -17.63
CA TYR A 339 -3.18 -13.39 -18.82
C TYR A 339 -4.61 -13.89 -18.50
N ALA A 340 -5.06 -13.65 -17.26
CA ALA A 340 -6.42 -13.96 -16.83
C ALA A 340 -7.47 -13.06 -17.52
N THR A 341 -8.73 -13.51 -17.49
CA THR A 341 -9.85 -12.80 -18.13
C THR A 341 -10.17 -11.46 -17.48
N SER A 342 -10.09 -11.38 -16.14
CA SER A 342 -10.37 -10.15 -15.39
C SER A 342 -9.18 -9.20 -15.45
N SER A 343 -9.39 -8.04 -16.08
CA SER A 343 -8.34 -7.01 -16.16
C SER A 343 -8.08 -6.35 -14.80
N SER A 344 -9.12 -6.26 -13.96
CA SER A 344 -8.99 -5.76 -12.58
C SER A 344 -8.23 -6.72 -11.68
N GLU A 345 -8.47 -8.04 -11.80
CA GLU A 345 -7.69 -9.06 -11.08
C GLU A 345 -6.21 -9.04 -11.50
N VAL A 346 -5.93 -8.90 -12.81
CA VAL A 346 -4.55 -8.78 -13.31
C VAL A 346 -3.85 -7.55 -12.74
N LEU A 347 -4.52 -6.39 -12.72
CA LEU A 347 -3.99 -5.18 -12.08
C LEU A 347 -3.66 -5.42 -10.61
N TYR A 348 -4.62 -5.91 -9.85
CA TYR A 348 -4.44 -6.16 -8.41
C TYR A 348 -3.30 -7.16 -8.16
N THR A 349 -3.25 -8.25 -8.91
CA THR A 349 -2.22 -9.28 -8.79
C THR A 349 -0.83 -8.73 -9.07
N LEU A 350 -0.68 -7.88 -10.09
CA LEU A 350 0.60 -7.22 -10.38
C LEU A 350 1.03 -6.27 -9.26
N GLU A 351 0.07 -5.60 -8.63
CA GLU A 351 0.35 -4.74 -7.48
C GLU A 351 0.82 -5.54 -6.28
N VAL A 352 0.16 -6.68 -5.97
CA VAL A 352 0.61 -7.64 -4.96
C VAL A 352 2.03 -8.11 -5.26
N VAL A 353 2.32 -8.52 -6.50
CA VAL A 353 3.68 -8.90 -6.92
C VAL A 353 4.68 -7.78 -6.66
N TYR A 354 4.33 -6.53 -6.97
CA TYR A 354 5.23 -5.41 -6.71
C TYR A 354 5.43 -5.15 -5.21
N THR A 355 4.40 -5.36 -4.37
CA THR A 355 4.54 -5.29 -2.91
C THR A 355 5.49 -6.36 -2.36
N LEU A 356 5.51 -7.56 -2.97
CA LEU A 356 6.42 -8.64 -2.60
C LEU A 356 7.85 -8.42 -3.11
N LEU A 357 8.01 -7.85 -4.31
CA LEU A 357 9.31 -7.55 -4.91
C LEU A 357 9.99 -6.35 -4.24
N MET A 358 9.22 -5.29 -3.97
CA MET A 358 9.69 -4.02 -3.43
C MET A 358 8.75 -3.56 -2.32
N PRO A 359 8.69 -4.27 -1.18
CA PRO A 359 7.85 -3.87 -0.06
C PRO A 359 8.27 -2.48 0.45
N ALA A 360 7.29 -1.74 0.98
CA ALA A 360 7.56 -0.43 1.59
C ALA A 360 8.56 -0.59 2.74
N HIS A 361 8.29 -1.54 3.62
CA HIS A 361 9.19 -1.92 4.70
C HIS A 361 10.25 -2.91 4.22
N ASN A 362 11.51 -2.54 4.42
CA ASN A 362 12.69 -3.40 4.30
C ASN A 362 12.69 -4.36 3.08
N PRO A 363 12.85 -3.86 1.83
CA PRO A 363 12.96 -4.71 0.63
C PRO A 363 14.25 -5.54 0.57
N MET A 364 15.13 -5.41 1.58
CA MET A 364 16.34 -6.19 1.76
C MET A 364 16.17 -7.26 2.86
N SER A 365 14.95 -7.52 3.34
CA SER A 365 14.70 -8.63 4.27
C SER A 365 14.94 -9.99 3.60
N GLU A 366 15.14 -11.03 4.41
CA GLU A 366 15.29 -12.41 3.91
C GLU A 366 14.01 -12.89 3.21
N GLU A 367 12.84 -12.52 3.73
CA GLU A 367 11.56 -12.86 3.11
C GLU A 367 11.41 -12.22 1.72
N ALA A 368 11.69 -10.92 1.61
CA ALA A 368 11.64 -10.22 0.32
C ALA A 368 12.66 -10.82 -0.66
N GLN A 369 13.87 -11.11 -0.20
CA GLN A 369 14.90 -11.75 -1.04
C GLN A 369 14.47 -13.13 -1.54
N SER A 370 13.86 -13.93 -0.67
CA SER A 370 13.34 -15.25 -1.03
C SER A 370 12.30 -15.14 -2.15
N PHE A 371 11.33 -14.23 -2.02
CA PHE A 371 10.35 -14.02 -3.08
C PHE A 371 10.97 -13.49 -4.37
N GLN A 372 11.85 -12.48 -4.28
CA GLN A 372 12.55 -11.89 -5.43
C GLN A 372 13.30 -12.97 -6.25
N TYR A 373 14.02 -13.87 -5.57
CA TYR A 373 14.70 -15.00 -6.18
C TYR A 373 13.72 -15.97 -6.84
N ASN A 374 12.71 -16.41 -6.09
CA ASN A 374 11.71 -17.37 -6.56
C ASN A 374 10.93 -16.84 -7.77
N PHE A 375 10.58 -15.56 -7.77
CA PHE A 375 9.88 -14.91 -8.87
C PHE A 375 10.71 -14.91 -10.16
N VAL A 376 12.01 -14.55 -10.09
CA VAL A 376 12.91 -14.60 -11.26
C VAL A 376 13.04 -16.03 -11.79
N ARG A 377 13.29 -16.99 -10.89
CA ARG A 377 13.44 -18.41 -11.21
C ARG A 377 12.17 -19.04 -11.80
N SER A 378 11.01 -18.49 -11.47
CA SER A 378 9.70 -18.97 -11.97
C SER A 378 9.30 -18.41 -13.33
N GLY A 379 10.21 -17.73 -14.04
CA GLY A 379 9.92 -17.10 -15.33
C GLY A 379 9.42 -15.67 -15.22
N GLY A 380 9.65 -14.98 -14.09
CA GLY A 380 9.25 -13.58 -13.89
C GLY A 380 9.81 -12.63 -14.95
N VAL A 381 11.04 -12.86 -15.44
CA VAL A 381 11.66 -12.05 -16.51
C VAL A 381 10.92 -12.20 -17.85
N PRO A 382 10.83 -13.41 -18.45
CA PRO A 382 10.16 -13.57 -19.75
C PRO A 382 8.68 -13.19 -19.71
N VAL A 383 7.95 -13.48 -18.62
CA VAL A 383 6.52 -13.11 -18.54
C VAL A 383 6.33 -11.59 -18.50
N THR A 384 7.17 -10.87 -17.75
CA THR A 384 7.07 -9.40 -17.64
C THR A 384 7.43 -8.72 -18.96
N LEU A 385 8.45 -9.21 -19.66
CA LEU A 385 8.76 -8.72 -21.01
C LEU A 385 7.68 -9.08 -22.02
N GLY A 386 7.08 -10.26 -21.90
CA GLY A 386 5.94 -10.68 -22.70
C GLY A 386 4.78 -9.70 -22.60
N MET A 387 4.44 -9.24 -21.39
CA MET A 387 3.37 -8.24 -21.17
C MET A 387 3.61 -6.91 -21.91
N LEU A 388 4.89 -6.53 -22.13
CA LEU A 388 5.24 -5.30 -22.88
C LEU A 388 5.34 -5.49 -24.39
N THR A 389 5.58 -6.72 -24.86
CA THR A 389 5.97 -6.99 -26.25
C THR A 389 4.92 -7.77 -27.04
N LYS A 390 4.05 -8.55 -26.36
CA LYS A 390 2.96 -9.28 -27.01
C LYS A 390 1.73 -8.37 -27.17
N ASN A 391 1.07 -8.47 -28.32
CA ASN A 391 -0.09 -7.63 -28.67
C ASN A 391 -1.42 -8.10 -28.05
N ASN A 392 -1.43 -9.19 -27.29
CA ASN A 392 -2.62 -9.80 -26.71
C ASN A 392 -2.80 -9.51 -25.21
N PHE A 393 -1.84 -8.84 -24.56
CA PHE A 393 -1.95 -8.53 -23.14
C PHE A 393 -2.99 -7.43 -22.90
N LEU A 394 -4.00 -7.73 -22.06
CA LEU A 394 -5.12 -6.83 -21.72
C LEU A 394 -5.88 -6.26 -22.92
N SER A 395 -6.07 -7.04 -23.99
CA SER A 395 -6.74 -6.54 -25.22
C SER A 395 -8.08 -5.85 -24.94
N ASN A 396 -8.85 -6.40 -24.00
CA ASN A 396 -10.21 -5.98 -23.68
C ASN A 396 -10.32 -4.94 -22.54
N ALA A 397 -9.20 -4.59 -21.90
CA ALA A 397 -9.21 -3.60 -20.83
C ALA A 397 -9.44 -2.17 -21.35
N ASP A 398 -10.08 -1.34 -20.55
CA ASP A 398 -10.22 0.08 -20.83
C ASP A 398 -8.89 0.85 -20.63
N VAL A 399 -8.83 2.08 -21.13
CA VAL A 399 -7.58 2.87 -21.14
C VAL A 399 -7.05 3.15 -19.73
N PRO A 400 -7.87 3.54 -18.73
CA PRO A 400 -7.39 3.74 -17.36
C PRO A 400 -6.78 2.48 -16.74
N THR A 401 -7.44 1.32 -16.87
CA THR A 401 -6.92 0.05 -16.32
C THR A 401 -5.63 -0.35 -17.02
N LYS A 402 -5.56 -0.24 -18.36
CA LYS A 402 -4.31 -0.47 -19.12
C LYS A 402 -3.17 0.39 -18.60
N ARG A 403 -3.40 1.70 -18.41
CA ARG A 403 -2.37 2.62 -17.89
C ARG A 403 -1.90 2.23 -16.50
N ALA A 404 -2.82 1.88 -15.60
CA ALA A 404 -2.49 1.42 -14.25
C ALA A 404 -1.64 0.14 -14.29
N VAL A 405 -2.05 -0.84 -15.11
CA VAL A 405 -1.31 -2.10 -15.25
C VAL A 405 0.09 -1.86 -15.82
N TYR A 406 0.20 -1.17 -16.95
CA TYR A 406 1.50 -0.93 -17.58
C TYR A 406 2.44 -0.13 -16.67
N LEU A 407 1.94 0.77 -15.83
CA LEU A 407 2.77 1.45 -14.84
C LEU A 407 3.41 0.48 -13.86
N ILE A 408 2.68 -0.53 -13.38
CA ILE A 408 3.22 -1.56 -12.48
C ILE A 408 4.17 -2.50 -13.24
N VAL A 409 3.81 -2.94 -14.45
CA VAL A 409 4.69 -3.75 -15.31
C VAL A 409 6.03 -3.04 -15.54
N LEU A 410 6.03 -1.74 -15.81
CA LEU A 410 7.26 -0.96 -15.99
C LEU A 410 8.10 -0.89 -14.72
N LYS A 411 7.48 -0.78 -13.53
CA LYS A 411 8.20 -0.83 -12.25
C LYS A 411 8.86 -2.19 -12.02
N ILE A 412 8.14 -3.28 -12.30
CA ILE A 412 8.67 -4.65 -12.21
C ILE A 412 9.80 -4.84 -13.23
N CYS A 413 9.59 -4.49 -14.50
CA CYS A 413 10.60 -4.55 -15.56
C CYS A 413 11.88 -3.81 -15.20
N LYS A 414 11.78 -2.62 -14.60
CA LYS A 414 12.95 -1.85 -14.19
C LYS A 414 13.83 -2.62 -13.20
N LEU A 415 13.22 -3.25 -12.19
CA LEU A 415 13.94 -4.10 -11.24
C LEU A 415 14.58 -5.30 -11.96
N LEU A 416 13.77 -6.03 -12.74
CA LEU A 416 14.20 -7.27 -13.40
C LEU A 416 15.32 -7.03 -14.42
N LEU A 417 15.20 -6.03 -15.29
CA LEU A 417 16.20 -5.70 -16.30
C LEU A 417 17.51 -5.21 -15.67
N THR A 418 17.42 -4.49 -14.55
CA THR A 418 18.61 -4.09 -13.78
C THR A 418 19.33 -5.31 -13.21
N THR A 419 18.58 -6.28 -12.67
CA THR A 419 19.13 -7.55 -12.18
C THR A 419 19.75 -8.36 -13.31
N VAL A 420 19.04 -8.55 -14.43
CA VAL A 420 19.55 -9.28 -15.61
C VAL A 420 20.83 -8.64 -16.15
N GLY A 421 20.85 -7.31 -16.27
CA GLY A 421 22.05 -6.60 -16.72
C GLY A 421 23.25 -6.86 -15.80
N LYS A 422 23.04 -6.89 -14.48
CA LYS A 422 24.09 -7.23 -13.51
C LYS A 422 24.56 -8.68 -13.64
N CYS A 423 23.64 -9.64 -13.78
CA CYS A 423 23.98 -11.04 -14.02
C CYS A 423 24.84 -11.23 -15.28
N ILE A 424 24.48 -10.57 -16.40
CA ILE A 424 25.25 -10.63 -17.65
C ILE A 424 26.67 -10.11 -17.44
N VAL A 425 26.84 -8.93 -16.80
CA VAL A 425 28.17 -8.37 -16.53
C VAL A 425 29.00 -9.31 -15.64
N GLN A 426 28.39 -9.89 -14.61
CA GLN A 426 29.08 -10.77 -13.66
C GLN A 426 29.60 -12.05 -14.33
N VAL A 427 28.73 -12.78 -15.02
CA VAL A 427 29.08 -14.04 -15.73
C VAL A 427 30.16 -13.79 -16.78
N GLU A 428 30.05 -12.71 -17.55
CA GLU A 428 31.01 -12.43 -18.62
C GLU A 428 32.37 -11.94 -18.08
N THR A 429 32.39 -11.17 -16.98
CA THR A 429 33.64 -10.71 -16.35
C THR A 429 34.45 -11.89 -15.82
N GLU A 430 33.79 -12.90 -15.25
CA GLU A 430 34.42 -14.13 -14.79
C GLU A 430 34.91 -15.02 -15.96
N ALA A 431 34.11 -15.11 -17.03
CA ALA A 431 34.51 -15.81 -18.24
C ALA A 431 35.75 -15.17 -18.90
N ILE A 432 35.89 -13.84 -18.86
CA ILE A 432 37.09 -13.14 -19.33
C ILE A 432 38.28 -13.42 -18.41
N SER A 433 38.08 -13.30 -17.09
CA SER A 433 39.14 -13.48 -16.08
C SER A 433 39.74 -14.89 -16.11
N SER A 434 38.90 -15.92 -16.27
CA SER A 434 39.34 -17.31 -16.42
C SER A 434 40.14 -17.56 -17.71
N ARG A 435 39.78 -16.90 -18.82
CA ARG A 435 40.48 -17.00 -20.12
C ARG A 435 41.81 -16.26 -20.17
N SER A 436 42.02 -15.24 -19.34
CA SER A 436 43.28 -14.49 -19.23
C SER A 436 44.37 -15.19 -18.40
N SER A 437 44.15 -16.46 -17.99
CA SER A 437 45.18 -17.29 -17.37
C SER A 437 46.36 -17.52 -18.34
N PRO A 438 47.62 -17.50 -17.87
CA PRO A 438 48.79 -17.53 -18.76
C PRO A 438 48.91 -18.88 -19.46
N GLY A 439 48.61 -18.92 -20.76
CA GLY A 439 48.75 -20.12 -21.60
C GLY A 439 47.91 -20.18 -22.88
N SER A 440 46.95 -19.29 -23.10
CA SER A 440 46.06 -19.31 -24.28
C SER A 440 45.98 -17.94 -24.94
N LEU A 441 46.81 -17.69 -25.96
CA LEU A 441 46.70 -16.51 -26.81
C LEU A 441 46.62 -16.94 -28.28
N SER A 442 45.46 -16.71 -28.90
CA SER A 442 45.35 -16.52 -30.35
C SER A 442 44.57 -15.22 -30.63
N PRO A 443 45.20 -14.23 -31.30
CA PRO A 443 44.65 -12.90 -31.47
C PRO A 443 43.92 -12.78 -32.81
N SER A 444 42.67 -13.24 -32.89
CA SER A 444 41.67 -12.77 -33.86
C SER A 444 40.39 -13.58 -33.68
N SER A 445 39.37 -13.03 -33.04
CA SER A 445 38.08 -13.71 -32.89
C SER A 445 36.94 -12.70 -32.73
N PRO A 446 35.67 -13.09 -32.98
CA PRO A 446 34.45 -12.28 -32.82
C PRO A 446 34.25 -11.62 -31.43
N ASN A 447 35.17 -11.90 -30.50
CA ASN A 447 35.15 -11.56 -29.09
C ASN A 447 35.33 -10.06 -28.80
N SER A 448 36.01 -9.27 -29.65
CA SER A 448 36.19 -7.82 -29.39
C SER A 448 34.86 -7.05 -29.37
N VAL A 449 33.91 -7.46 -30.21
CA VAL A 449 32.57 -6.86 -30.28
C VAL A 449 31.74 -7.22 -29.04
N LEU A 450 31.86 -8.44 -28.53
CA LEU A 450 31.16 -8.86 -27.32
C LEU A 450 31.74 -8.16 -26.07
N THR A 451 33.06 -8.10 -25.94
CA THR A 451 33.75 -7.34 -24.89
C THR A 451 33.35 -5.86 -24.91
N GLY A 452 33.22 -5.26 -26.10
CA GLY A 452 32.71 -3.89 -26.26
C GLY A 452 31.28 -3.72 -25.76
N LYS A 453 30.36 -4.63 -26.09
CA LYS A 453 28.96 -4.59 -25.61
C LYS A 453 28.86 -4.73 -24.09
N ILE A 454 29.67 -5.59 -23.49
CA ILE A 454 29.71 -5.78 -22.02
C ILE A 454 30.25 -4.53 -21.34
N ALA A 455 31.33 -3.93 -21.86
CA ALA A 455 31.86 -2.68 -21.32
C ALA A 455 30.83 -1.54 -21.38
N VAL A 456 30.08 -1.44 -22.47
CA VAL A 456 28.97 -0.47 -22.60
C VAL A 456 27.87 -0.75 -21.59
N LEU A 457 27.46 -2.01 -21.40
CA LEU A 457 26.44 -2.37 -20.41
C LEU A 457 26.91 -2.08 -18.97
N GLN A 458 28.15 -2.44 -18.65
CA GLN A 458 28.76 -2.16 -17.34
C GLN A 458 28.80 -0.66 -17.07
N GLN A 459 29.23 0.14 -18.05
CA GLN A 459 29.21 1.59 -17.99
C GLN A 459 27.77 2.12 -17.80
N ALA A 460 26.80 1.61 -18.55
CA ALA A 460 25.41 2.02 -18.42
C ALA A 460 24.85 1.73 -17.01
N LEU A 461 25.16 0.58 -16.42
CA LEU A 461 24.71 0.19 -15.07
C LEU A 461 25.30 1.05 -13.93
N THR A 462 26.36 1.81 -14.21
CA THR A 462 26.86 2.81 -13.25
C THR A 462 25.92 4.02 -13.11
N HIS A 463 25.17 4.34 -14.17
CA HIS A 463 24.29 5.50 -14.25
C HIS A 463 22.79 5.16 -14.29
N ILE A 464 22.44 3.95 -14.73
CA ILE A 464 21.07 3.50 -14.96
C ILE A 464 20.84 2.18 -14.22
N PRO A 465 19.89 2.11 -13.28
CA PRO A 465 19.07 3.21 -12.75
C PRO A 465 19.90 4.26 -11.99
N ASN A 466 19.37 5.48 -11.88
CA ASN A 466 20.08 6.63 -11.30
C ASN A 466 20.57 6.31 -9.87
N PRO A 467 21.88 6.40 -9.59
CA PRO A 467 22.45 6.02 -8.30
C PRO A 467 21.93 6.84 -7.12
N ASN A 468 21.51 8.09 -7.36
CA ASN A 468 21.04 8.98 -6.30
C ASN A 468 19.55 8.78 -5.98
N SER A 469 18.72 8.48 -6.98
CA SER A 469 17.26 8.42 -6.81
C SER A 469 16.68 7.00 -6.85
N GLU A 470 17.49 5.98 -7.14
CA GLU A 470 17.06 4.59 -7.29
C GLU A 470 17.93 3.63 -6.46
N PHE A 471 18.57 4.13 -5.41
CA PHE A 471 19.56 3.41 -4.59
C PHE A 471 19.04 2.06 -4.08
N MET A 472 17.81 1.97 -3.54
CA MET A 472 17.27 0.68 -3.07
C MET A 472 17.06 -0.29 -4.21
N LEU A 473 16.61 0.18 -5.37
CA LEU A 473 16.38 -0.71 -6.51
C LEU A 473 17.72 -1.27 -6.99
N ARG A 474 18.77 -0.44 -7.04
CA ARG A 474 20.13 -0.89 -7.35
C ARG A 474 20.66 -1.90 -6.33
N ASN A 475 20.41 -1.67 -5.03
CA ASN A 475 20.83 -2.57 -3.95
C ASN A 475 20.12 -3.92 -4.02
N VAL A 476 18.79 -3.91 -4.19
CA VAL A 476 17.99 -5.12 -4.36
C VAL A 476 18.44 -5.88 -5.61
N SER A 477 18.56 -5.22 -6.76
CA SER A 477 19.05 -5.86 -7.99
C SER A 477 20.46 -6.41 -7.87
N ALA A 478 21.37 -5.73 -7.16
CA ALA A 478 22.73 -6.20 -6.94
C ALA A 478 22.76 -7.47 -6.07
N ARG A 479 22.05 -7.46 -4.94
CA ARG A 479 21.94 -8.61 -4.05
C ARG A 479 21.24 -9.79 -4.74
N LEU A 480 20.20 -9.53 -5.51
CA LEU A 480 19.48 -10.55 -6.25
C LEU A 480 20.34 -11.15 -7.37
N ALA A 481 21.09 -10.33 -8.10
CA ALA A 481 22.03 -10.82 -9.13
C ALA A 481 23.12 -11.70 -8.53
N GLN A 482 23.69 -11.30 -7.39
CA GLN A 482 24.67 -12.11 -6.65
C GLN A 482 24.07 -13.44 -6.22
N LEU A 483 22.87 -13.44 -5.63
CA LEU A 483 22.21 -14.67 -5.18
C LEU A 483 21.91 -15.63 -6.35
N LEU A 484 21.49 -15.09 -7.50
CA LEU A 484 21.25 -15.91 -8.70
C LEU A 484 22.56 -16.49 -9.25
N HIS A 485 23.66 -15.76 -9.13
CA HIS A 485 24.99 -16.21 -9.53
C HIS A 485 25.50 -17.35 -8.61
N ASP A 486 25.43 -17.16 -7.30
CA ASP A 486 25.92 -18.12 -6.29
C ASP A 486 25.21 -19.49 -6.33
N GLN A 487 24.01 -19.56 -6.92
CA GLN A 487 23.20 -20.78 -7.03
C GLN A 487 23.39 -21.51 -8.37
N VAL A 488 24.12 -20.91 -9.32
CA VAL A 488 24.45 -21.51 -10.63
C VAL A 488 25.84 -22.14 -10.63
N MET A 489 26.73 -21.66 -9.75
CA MET A 489 28.00 -22.30 -9.38
C MET A 489 27.75 -23.46 -8.42
#